data_AF-A0A349PQM8-F1
#
_entry.id   AF-A0A349PQM8-F1
#
_cell.length_a   1.000
_cell.length_b   1.000
_cell.length_c   1.000
_cell.angle_alpha   90.00
_cell.angle_beta   90.00
_cell.angle_gamma   90.00
#
_symmetry.space_group_name_H-M   'P 1'
#
loop_
_entity.id
_entity.type
_entity.pdbx_description
1 polymer ?
#
loop_
_entity_poly.entity_id
_entity_poly.type
_entity_poly.pdbx_seq_one_letter_code
_entity_poly.pdbx_strand_id
1 'polypeptide(L)'
;MKKTALLIALFISITACTSTKSTIKNIDNNAPNLQLVENNTFLISEFSTDRKYGYDKDYPINIFYGSTRNETINQQRFLNALAGPKGEKITYTKLESCCPFPTKRSEMGAGLLDVYELKWEGQKSPVILYLNIYEKGVLMVPFGLRLKNK
;
A
#
# COMPACT_ATOMS: atom_id res chain seq x y z
N MET A 1 -31.28 -3.76 -55.04
CA MET A 1 -30.84 -4.77 -54.05
C MET A 1 -29.34 -4.57 -53.81
N LYS A 2 -28.95 -3.70 -52.86
CA LYS A 2 -28.62 -4.09 -51.47
C LYS A 2 -27.63 -5.27 -51.41
N LYS A 3 -26.41 -5.15 -51.95
CA LYS A 3 -25.37 -6.19 -51.75
C LYS A 3 -23.95 -5.69 -51.51
N THR A 4 -23.68 -4.39 -51.54
CA THR A 4 -22.33 -3.84 -51.28
C THR A 4 -22.16 -3.21 -49.90
N ALA A 5 -23.22 -3.13 -49.09
CA ALA A 5 -23.19 -2.53 -47.75
C ALA A 5 -22.94 -3.55 -46.62
N LEU A 6 -22.32 -4.70 -46.91
CA LEU A 6 -22.17 -5.82 -45.97
C LEU A 6 -20.72 -6.13 -45.58
N LEU A 7 -19.78 -5.23 -45.89
CA LEU A 7 -18.34 -5.45 -45.64
C LEU A 7 -17.67 -4.46 -44.68
N ILE A 8 -18.42 -3.55 -44.04
CA ILE A 8 -17.84 -2.56 -43.09
C ILE A 8 -18.21 -2.89 -41.62
N ALA A 9 -18.86 -4.03 -41.35
CA ALA A 9 -19.43 -4.35 -40.04
C ALA A 9 -18.58 -5.29 -39.16
N LEU A 10 -17.29 -5.52 -39.43
CA LEU A 10 -16.52 -6.54 -38.68
C LEU A 10 -15.10 -6.15 -38.23
N PHE A 11 -14.85 -4.87 -37.93
CA PHE A 11 -13.57 -4.46 -37.33
C PHE A 11 -13.74 -3.52 -36.14
N ILE A 12 -14.77 -3.75 -35.32
CA ILE A 12 -14.76 -3.24 -33.94
C ILE A 12 -14.07 -4.30 -33.08
N SER A 13 -12.74 -4.31 -33.18
CA SER A 13 -11.90 -5.01 -32.22
C SER A 13 -12.14 -4.37 -30.86
N ILE A 14 -13.01 -5.00 -30.07
CA ILE A 14 -13.19 -4.77 -28.64
C ILE A 14 -11.83 -4.98 -27.98
N THR A 15 -11.02 -3.94 -27.90
CA THR A 15 -9.95 -3.83 -26.91
C THR A 15 -10.63 -3.63 -25.58
N ALA A 16 -11.15 -4.72 -25.01
CA ALA A 16 -11.52 -4.72 -23.61
C ALA A 16 -10.26 -4.33 -22.83
N CYS A 17 -10.24 -3.11 -22.29
CA CYS A 17 -9.30 -2.73 -21.25
C CYS A 17 -9.55 -3.69 -20.09
N THR A 18 -8.85 -4.81 -20.08
CA THR A 18 -8.77 -5.67 -18.91
C THR A 18 -7.98 -4.86 -17.90
N SER A 19 -8.71 -4.06 -17.11
CA SER A 19 -8.16 -3.48 -15.90
C SER A 19 -7.75 -4.67 -15.05
N THR A 20 -6.48 -5.04 -15.11
CA THR A 20 -5.91 -6.10 -14.29
C THR A 20 -6.02 -5.58 -12.87
N LYS A 21 -7.10 -6.00 -12.20
CA LYS A 21 -7.40 -5.63 -10.83
C LYS A 21 -6.17 -5.97 -10.00
N SER A 22 -5.58 -4.96 -9.35
CA SER A 22 -4.40 -5.15 -8.50
C SER A 22 -4.75 -6.21 -7.46
N THR A 23 -3.94 -7.25 -7.38
CA THR A 23 -4.13 -8.32 -6.40
C THR A 23 -2.95 -8.27 -5.45
N ILE A 24 -3.21 -7.83 -4.23
CA ILE A 24 -2.21 -7.78 -3.17
C ILE A 24 -1.69 -9.19 -2.92
N LYS A 25 -0.36 -9.35 -2.99
CA LYS A 25 0.33 -10.66 -2.95
C LYS A 25 0.83 -11.03 -1.56
N ASN A 26 0.88 -10.09 -0.63
CA ASN A 26 1.41 -10.28 0.73
C ASN A 26 0.34 -10.17 1.83
N ILE A 27 -0.93 -10.49 1.51
CA ILE A 27 -1.97 -10.66 2.53
C ILE A 27 -1.66 -11.93 3.33
N ASP A 28 -1.66 -11.80 4.65
CA ASP A 28 -1.57 -12.93 5.58
C ASP A 28 -2.56 -12.73 6.73
N ASN A 29 -3.62 -13.54 6.73
CA ASN A 29 -4.64 -13.50 7.78
C ASN A 29 -4.16 -14.11 9.11
N ASN A 30 -3.13 -14.96 9.07
CA ASN A 30 -2.52 -15.62 10.23
C ASN A 30 -1.45 -14.75 10.89
N ALA A 31 -1.02 -13.65 10.25
CA ALA A 31 -0.08 -12.71 10.83
C ALA A 31 -0.55 -12.22 12.22
N PRO A 32 0.38 -11.96 13.16
CA PRO A 32 0.04 -11.42 14.47
C PRO A 32 -0.82 -10.15 14.37
N ASN A 33 -1.71 -9.97 15.34
CA ASN A 33 -2.44 -8.70 15.44
C ASN A 33 -1.45 -7.58 15.80
N LEU A 34 -1.61 -6.42 15.15
CA LEU A 34 -0.77 -5.26 15.44
C LEU A 34 -0.97 -4.83 16.89
N GLN A 35 0.12 -4.36 17.51
CA GLN A 35 0.13 -3.86 18.87
C GLN A 35 0.66 -2.44 18.87
N LEU A 36 0.23 -1.65 19.85
CA LEU A 36 0.72 -0.28 20.04
C LEU A 36 1.76 -0.25 21.15
N VAL A 37 2.75 0.63 20.98
CA VAL A 37 3.72 0.98 22.03
C VAL A 37 3.47 2.41 22.53
N GLU A 38 4.22 2.81 23.55
CA GLU A 38 4.31 4.20 24.01
C GLU A 38 4.51 5.15 22.82
N ASN A 39 3.81 6.30 22.83
CA ASN A 39 3.69 7.25 21.72
C ASN A 39 2.73 6.86 20.58
N ASN A 40 1.87 5.85 20.77
CA ASN A 40 0.82 5.48 19.82
C ASN A 40 1.39 5.17 18.42
N THR A 41 2.48 4.42 18.36
CA THR A 41 3.03 3.81 17.13
C THR A 41 2.89 2.30 17.17
N PHE A 42 3.00 1.63 16.02
CA PHE A 42 2.98 0.16 16.00
C PHE A 42 4.29 -0.44 16.54
N LEU A 43 4.17 -1.54 17.29
CA LEU A 43 5.29 -2.41 17.62
C LEU A 43 5.75 -3.14 16.36
N ILE A 44 6.96 -2.83 15.88
CA ILE A 44 7.58 -3.48 14.72
C ILE A 44 8.92 -4.06 15.20
N SER A 45 9.12 -5.35 15.01
CA SER A 45 10.35 -6.05 15.43
C SER A 45 11.10 -6.72 14.27
N GLU A 46 10.48 -6.78 13.09
CA GLU A 46 11.02 -7.44 11.92
C GLU A 46 11.46 -6.44 10.84
N PHE A 47 12.48 -6.81 10.07
CA PHE A 47 13.02 -6.03 8.97
C PHE A 47 12.87 -6.83 7.68
N SER A 48 12.22 -6.25 6.67
CA SER A 48 12.02 -6.93 5.39
C SER A 48 13.33 -7.03 4.62
N THR A 49 13.68 -8.24 4.18
CA THR A 49 14.71 -8.47 3.16
C THR A 49 14.17 -8.35 1.74
N ASP A 50 12.84 -8.35 1.58
CA ASP A 50 12.18 -8.12 0.28
C ASP A 50 12.17 -6.63 -0.04
N ARG A 51 12.80 -6.28 -1.16
CA ARG A 51 12.89 -4.92 -1.69
C ARG A 51 11.56 -4.38 -2.23
N LYS A 52 10.56 -5.25 -2.42
CA LYS A 52 9.21 -4.85 -2.86
C LYS A 52 8.30 -4.47 -1.71
N TYR A 53 8.58 -4.96 -0.49
CA TYR A 53 7.71 -4.72 0.66
C TYR A 53 7.57 -3.22 0.94
N GLY A 54 6.35 -2.72 0.76
CA GLY A 54 5.97 -1.31 0.86
C GLY A 54 6.28 -0.47 -0.37
N TYR A 55 7.24 -0.85 -1.22
CA TYR A 55 7.66 -0.09 -2.41
C TYR A 55 6.91 -0.46 -3.69
N ASP A 56 6.24 -1.61 -3.70
CA ASP A 56 5.44 -2.11 -4.82
C ASP A 56 3.97 -2.18 -4.41
N LYS A 57 3.07 -1.73 -5.29
CA LYS A 57 1.61 -1.76 -5.07
C LYS A 57 1.04 -3.16 -4.85
N ASP A 58 1.71 -4.20 -5.34
CA ASP A 58 1.31 -5.60 -5.13
C ASP A 58 1.82 -6.14 -3.77
N TYR A 59 2.77 -5.44 -3.14
CA TYR A 59 3.37 -5.78 -1.84
C TYR A 59 3.27 -4.62 -0.84
N PRO A 60 2.09 -4.01 -0.63
CA PRO A 60 1.91 -2.88 0.27
C PRO A 60 2.17 -3.27 1.74
N ILE A 61 2.36 -2.27 2.59
CA ILE A 61 2.36 -2.49 4.04
C ILE A 61 0.92 -2.67 4.52
N ASN A 62 0.58 -3.90 4.93
CA ASN A 62 -0.74 -4.27 5.44
C ASN A 62 -0.85 -3.90 6.93
N ILE A 63 -1.64 -2.86 7.23
CA ILE A 63 -1.74 -2.20 8.55
C ILE A 63 -3.15 -2.27 9.15
N PHE A 64 -3.92 -3.31 8.84
CA PHE A 64 -5.24 -3.48 9.44
C PHE A 64 -5.15 -3.63 10.97
N TYR A 65 -5.83 -2.74 11.69
CA TYR A 65 -5.88 -2.73 13.15
C TYR A 65 -7.32 -2.51 13.64
N GLY A 66 -8.06 -3.61 13.79
CA GLY A 66 -9.40 -3.67 14.39
C GLY A 66 -10.54 -3.07 13.56
N SER A 67 -10.31 -1.94 12.87
CA SER A 67 -11.31 -1.24 12.08
C SER A 67 -10.68 -0.45 10.92
N THR A 68 -11.46 -0.30 9.84
CA THR A 68 -11.15 0.56 8.68
C THR A 68 -11.80 1.95 8.77
N ARG A 69 -12.53 2.27 9.85
CA ARG A 69 -13.29 3.53 9.99
C ARG A 69 -12.41 4.79 10.07
N ASN A 70 -11.19 4.65 10.57
CA ASN A 70 -10.24 5.77 10.60
C ASN A 70 -9.15 5.51 9.58
N GLU A 71 -9.28 6.19 8.44
CA GLU A 71 -8.45 6.00 7.26
C GLU A 71 -7.06 6.63 7.36
N THR A 72 -6.67 7.26 8.49
CA THR A 72 -5.37 7.95 8.57
C THR A 72 -4.53 7.53 9.77
N ILE A 73 -5.16 7.15 10.89
CA ILE A 73 -4.45 6.91 12.14
C ILE A 73 -3.45 5.75 12.08
N ASN A 74 -3.78 4.67 11.35
CA ASN A 74 -2.92 3.50 11.25
C ASN A 74 -1.69 3.78 10.36
N GLN A 75 -1.86 4.60 9.32
CA GLN A 75 -0.77 5.09 8.48
C GLN A 75 0.19 5.92 9.33
N GLN A 76 -0.34 6.85 10.11
CA GLN A 76 0.47 7.67 11.01
C GLN A 76 1.20 6.82 12.06
N ARG A 77 0.51 5.85 12.68
CA ARG A 77 1.11 4.89 13.62
C ARG A 77 2.31 4.15 13.05
N PHE A 78 2.21 3.71 11.80
CA PHE A 78 3.29 3.03 11.11
C PHE A 78 4.40 4.00 10.73
N LEU A 79 4.09 5.08 10.02
CA LEU A 79 5.08 6.03 9.51
C LEU A 79 5.85 6.74 10.64
N ASN A 80 5.20 7.07 11.75
CA ASN A 80 5.87 7.67 12.91
C ASN A 80 6.85 6.71 13.62
N ALA A 81 6.76 5.40 13.37
CA ALA A 81 7.71 4.42 13.87
C ALA A 81 9.00 4.34 13.05
N LEU A 82 9.03 4.95 11.85
CA LEU A 82 10.13 4.83 10.91
C LEU A 82 11.12 6.00 10.99
N ALA A 83 12.34 5.71 10.54
CA ALA A 83 13.43 6.65 10.34
C ALA A 83 14.17 6.33 9.03
N GLY A 84 14.96 7.28 8.56
CA GLY A 84 15.82 7.10 7.38
C GLY A 84 16.90 6.03 7.59
N PRO A 85 17.65 5.68 6.54
CA PRO A 85 18.66 4.61 6.57
C PRO A 85 19.76 4.78 7.63
N LYS A 86 20.03 6.01 8.07
CA LYS A 86 21.00 6.33 9.12
C LYS A 86 20.34 6.81 10.43
N GLY A 87 19.02 6.67 10.55
CA GLY A 87 18.25 7.13 11.70
C GLY A 87 17.72 8.56 11.55
N GLU A 88 17.71 9.11 10.34
CA GLU A 88 17.23 10.46 10.06
C GLU A 88 15.74 10.60 10.40
N LYS A 89 15.36 11.78 10.92
CA LYS A 89 13.95 12.12 11.11
C LYS A 89 13.27 12.21 9.75
N ILE A 90 12.26 11.39 9.53
CA ILE A 90 11.45 11.46 8.32
C ILE A 90 10.28 12.44 8.48
N THR A 91 9.87 13.02 7.37
CA THR A 91 8.56 13.63 7.16
C THR A 91 7.82 12.84 6.07
N TYR A 92 6.50 12.91 6.07
CA TYR A 92 5.70 12.21 5.07
C TYR A 92 4.48 13.01 4.63
N THR A 93 4.11 12.83 3.37
CA THR A 93 2.93 13.46 2.75
C THR A 93 2.14 12.40 2.02
N LYS A 94 0.83 12.34 2.25
CA LYS A 94 -0.07 11.50 1.44
C LYS A 94 -0.16 12.10 0.05
N LEU A 95 0.20 11.34 -0.98
CA LEU A 95 0.11 11.76 -2.37
C LEU A 95 -1.29 11.52 -2.93
N GLU A 96 -1.79 10.30 -2.78
CA GLU A 96 -3.08 9.88 -3.32
C GLU A 96 -3.61 8.65 -2.58
N SER A 97 -4.91 8.38 -2.75
CA SER A 97 -5.50 7.06 -2.54
C SER A 97 -5.73 6.44 -3.92
N CYS A 98 -5.00 5.37 -4.23
CA CYS A 98 -4.95 4.76 -5.54
C CYS A 98 -5.32 3.29 -5.49
N CYS A 99 -5.10 2.64 -6.63
CA CYS A 99 -4.81 1.23 -6.70
C CYS A 99 -5.94 0.37 -6.12
N PRO A 100 -7.11 0.35 -6.79
CA PRO A 100 -8.22 -0.46 -6.35
C PRO A 100 -7.85 -1.95 -6.35
N PHE A 101 -8.19 -2.62 -5.25
CA PHE A 101 -7.98 -4.05 -5.07
C PHE A 101 -9.22 -4.69 -4.40
N PRO A 102 -9.48 -5.99 -4.60
CA PRO A 102 -10.61 -6.68 -3.98
C PRO A 102 -10.37 -6.87 -2.47
N THR A 103 -11.36 -6.56 -1.64
CA THR A 103 -11.34 -6.89 -0.21
C THR A 103 -12.74 -7.16 0.30
N LYS A 104 -12.86 -8.07 1.27
CA LYS A 104 -14.12 -8.32 1.99
C LYS A 104 -14.29 -7.41 3.21
N ARG A 105 -13.29 -6.58 3.52
CA ARG A 105 -13.27 -5.69 4.70
C ARG A 105 -13.69 -4.25 4.37
N SER A 106 -14.30 -4.08 3.21
CA SER A 106 -14.96 -2.86 2.75
C SER A 106 -16.38 -3.24 2.31
N GLU A 107 -17.37 -2.43 2.65
CA GLU A 107 -18.77 -2.64 2.22
C GLU A 107 -18.92 -2.60 0.70
N MET A 108 -18.03 -1.88 0.01
CA MET A 108 -18.00 -1.80 -1.45
C MET A 108 -17.35 -3.02 -2.13
N GLY A 109 -16.81 -3.99 -1.36
CA GLY A 109 -16.09 -5.14 -1.91
C GLY A 109 -14.72 -4.79 -2.54
N ALA A 110 -14.26 -3.56 -2.35
CA ALA A 110 -13.00 -3.04 -2.85
C ALA A 110 -12.38 -2.04 -1.87
N GLY A 111 -11.06 -2.01 -1.84
CA GLY A 111 -10.24 -1.09 -1.07
C GLY A 111 -9.31 -0.30 -1.97
N LEU A 112 -8.80 0.81 -1.46
CA LEU A 112 -7.77 1.63 -2.10
C LEU A 112 -6.50 1.60 -1.25
N LEU A 113 -5.35 1.57 -1.90
CA LEU A 113 -4.06 1.78 -1.23
C LEU A 113 -3.84 3.27 -1.03
N ASP A 114 -3.20 3.62 0.07
CA ASP A 114 -2.71 4.97 0.27
C ASP A 114 -1.24 5.07 -0.09
N VAL A 115 -0.90 6.07 -0.90
CA VAL A 115 0.46 6.33 -1.35
C VAL A 115 1.04 7.47 -0.54
N TYR A 116 2.17 7.22 0.11
CA TYR A 116 2.89 8.22 0.89
C TYR A 116 4.28 8.47 0.33
N GLU A 117 4.62 9.74 0.19
CA GLU A 117 5.99 10.18 -0.04
C GLU A 117 6.68 10.42 1.30
N LEU A 118 7.87 9.84 1.47
CA LEU A 118 8.74 10.01 2.63
C LEU A 118 9.97 10.83 2.23
N LYS A 119 10.28 11.81 3.08
CA LYS A 119 11.41 12.73 2.93
C LYS A 119 12.28 12.78 4.18
N TRP A 120 13.60 12.90 4.01
CA TRP A 120 14.54 13.22 5.09
C TRP A 120 15.75 14.00 4.55
N GLU A 121 16.54 14.58 5.46
CA GLU A 121 17.70 15.38 5.10
C GLU A 121 18.80 14.52 4.43
N GLY A 122 19.38 15.03 3.34
CA GLY A 122 20.43 14.33 2.59
C GLY A 122 19.94 13.19 1.69
N GLN A 123 18.63 13.01 1.56
CA GLN A 123 18.04 12.03 0.65
C GLN A 123 18.21 12.45 -0.82
N LYS A 124 18.63 11.52 -1.68
CA LYS A 124 18.80 11.79 -3.13
C LYS A 124 17.48 11.86 -3.89
N SER A 125 16.52 11.02 -3.54
CA SER A 125 15.21 10.92 -4.17
C SER A 125 14.16 10.53 -3.14
N PRO A 126 12.96 11.13 -3.15
CA PRO A 126 11.88 10.75 -2.25
C PRO A 126 11.57 9.25 -2.30
N VAL A 127 11.13 8.70 -1.18
CA VAL A 127 10.71 7.30 -1.09
C VAL A 127 9.19 7.25 -1.16
N ILE A 128 8.65 6.38 -2.00
CA ILE A 128 7.21 6.15 -2.08
C ILE A 128 6.87 4.83 -1.39
N LEU A 129 5.87 4.86 -0.50
CA LEU A 129 5.32 3.67 0.15
C LEU A 129 3.83 3.52 -0.13
N TYR A 130 3.40 2.27 -0.32
CA TYR A 130 2.00 1.86 -0.48
C TYR A 130 1.48 1.22 0.79
N LEU A 131 0.46 1.81 1.41
CA LEU A 131 -0.12 1.35 2.67
C LEU A 131 -1.53 0.82 2.44
N ASN A 132 -1.88 -0.26 3.14
CA ASN A 132 -3.16 -0.91 3.06
C ASN A 132 -3.80 -1.04 4.45
N ILE A 133 -4.87 -0.32 4.72
CA ILE A 133 -5.59 -0.40 6.01
C ILE A 133 -6.58 -1.56 6.11
N TYR A 134 -6.88 -2.25 5.01
CA TYR A 134 -7.94 -3.23 4.96
C TYR A 134 -7.43 -4.60 5.38
N GLU A 135 -6.26 -5.03 4.90
CA GLU A 135 -5.79 -6.41 5.05
C GLU A 135 -4.75 -6.59 6.16
N LYS A 136 -4.62 -7.84 6.63
CA LYS A 136 -3.55 -8.24 7.54
C LYS A 136 -2.32 -8.70 6.74
N GLY A 137 -1.16 -8.53 7.34
CA GLY A 137 0.11 -9.06 6.87
C GLY A 137 1.14 -8.97 7.98
N VAL A 138 2.29 -9.63 7.79
CA VAL A 138 3.42 -9.48 8.70
C VAL A 138 3.94 -8.03 8.62
N LEU A 139 3.99 -7.35 9.76
CA LEU A 139 4.38 -5.94 9.83
C LEU A 139 5.90 -5.84 10.01
N MET A 140 6.57 -5.26 9.03
CA MET A 140 8.02 -5.15 8.98
C MET A 140 8.46 -3.73 8.65
N VAL A 141 9.72 -3.42 8.93
CA VAL A 141 10.38 -2.22 8.41
C VAL A 141 10.71 -2.43 6.92
N PRO A 142 10.34 -1.51 6.02
CA PRO A 142 10.71 -1.60 4.61
C PRO A 142 12.23 -1.60 4.40
N PHE A 143 12.68 -2.33 3.38
CA PHE A 143 14.10 -2.49 3.09
C PHE A 143 14.82 -1.14 2.95
N GLY A 144 15.86 -0.92 3.77
CA GLY A 144 16.66 0.31 3.75
C GLY A 144 16.15 1.44 4.65
N LEU A 145 14.98 1.30 5.27
CA LEU A 145 14.55 2.17 6.37
C LEU A 145 14.94 1.58 7.73
N ARG A 146 14.83 2.39 8.79
CA ARG A 146 15.08 1.96 10.17
C ARG A 146 13.88 2.27 11.06
N LEU A 147 13.90 1.72 12.27
CA LEU A 147 13.03 2.21 13.33
C LEU A 147 13.55 3.53 13.87
N LYS A 148 12.63 4.43 14.20
CA LYS A 148 12.93 5.65 14.93
C LYS A 148 13.41 5.26 16.34
N ASN A 149 14.59 5.74 16.71
CA ASN A 149 15.09 5.58 18.07
C ASN A 149 14.13 6.26 19.06
N LYS A 150 13.88 5.59 20.20
CA LYS A 150 13.13 6.16 21.32
C LYS A 150 13.91 7.29 21.97
#